data_AF-A0AAE0MGY9-F1
#
_entry.id   AF-A0AAE0MGY9-F1
#
_cell.length_a   1.000
_cell.length_b   1.000
_cell.length_c   1.000
_cell.angle_alpha   90.00
_cell.angle_beta   90.00
_cell.angle_gamma   90.00
#
_symmetry.space_group_name_H-M   'P 1'
#
loop_
_entity.id
_entity.type
_entity.pdbx_description
1 polymer ?
#
loop_
_entity_poly.entity_id
_entity_poly.type
_entity_poly.pdbx_seq_one_letter_code
_entity_poly.pdbx_strand_id
1 'polypeptide(L)'
;MMNHRALSGLHKLSSELFYDGRMGVPESLEENCPESLKYLREYFMKFQANGPQPETTKSFVPRFLVDYNYFFEVEELFKSFWNSTYYNWVMARILELLDDPSFTQIDGLQPGTILILSLFREAFEKYRQAVGKDVAEEDRARVEVRTLGTVAGAEADVVFVDMVMYTASPHTNDPKRLCVALTRARQAEVIMMSSGMGRRSETEDFSPTNLAAIYNGCESGEHGTLVVMPQEPKKKKQEPQNKERRKTFGKNITDQPEVVKTSTDQEAND
;
A
#
# COMPACT_ATOMS: atom_id res chain seq x y z
N MET A 1 7.86 24.52 16.66
CA MET A 1 8.88 23.54 16.20
C MET A 1 9.10 23.83 14.73
N MET A 2 10.35 23.96 14.25
CA MET A 2 10.62 24.18 12.83
C MET A 2 10.92 22.85 12.15
N ASN A 3 10.20 22.57 11.06
CA ASN A 3 10.42 21.45 10.18
C ASN A 3 11.24 21.95 8.98
N HIS A 4 12.37 21.33 8.71
CA HIS A 4 13.22 21.65 7.55
C HIS A 4 13.18 20.56 6.48
N ARG A 5 12.35 19.53 6.68
CA ARG A 5 12.33 18.30 5.90
C ARG A 5 11.20 18.29 4.89
N ALA A 6 9.98 18.55 5.34
CA ALA A 6 8.76 18.35 4.56
C ALA A 6 8.40 19.61 3.77
N LEU A 7 8.52 19.54 2.44
CA LEU A 7 8.22 20.67 1.54
C LEU A 7 6.73 20.81 1.20
N SER A 8 6.38 21.97 0.64
CA SER A 8 5.10 22.27 -0.03
C SER A 8 3.87 21.80 0.74
N GLY A 9 3.82 22.14 2.02
CA GLY A 9 2.65 21.88 2.86
C GLY A 9 2.49 20.44 3.36
N LEU A 10 3.42 19.52 3.08
CA LEU A 10 3.37 18.15 3.65
C LEU A 10 3.31 18.14 5.17
N HIS A 11 3.92 19.15 5.82
CA HIS A 11 3.93 19.32 7.26
C HIS A 11 2.58 19.77 7.85
N LYS A 12 1.66 20.37 7.07
CA LYS A 12 0.44 21.00 7.60
C LYS A 12 -0.47 19.98 8.30
N LEU A 13 -0.78 18.88 7.63
CA LEU A 13 -1.61 17.81 8.19
C LEU A 13 -1.03 17.24 9.50
N SER A 14 0.28 16.93 9.52
CA SER A 14 0.90 16.40 10.74
C SER A 14 0.99 17.47 11.85
N SER A 15 1.17 18.74 11.49
CA SER A 15 1.13 19.88 12.41
C SER A 15 -0.22 19.99 13.11
N GLU A 16 -1.31 19.95 12.33
CA GLU A 16 -2.67 20.08 12.83
C GLU A 16 -3.10 18.87 13.67
N LEU A 17 -2.77 17.65 13.22
CA LEU A 17 -3.19 16.44 13.92
C LEU A 17 -2.41 16.17 15.21
N PHE A 18 -1.13 16.52 15.26
CA PHE A 18 -0.23 16.04 16.34
C PHE A 18 0.52 17.14 17.08
N TYR A 19 0.49 18.38 16.60
CA TYR A 19 1.25 19.50 17.16
C TYR A 19 0.42 20.79 17.32
N ASP A 20 -0.91 20.70 17.35
CA ASP A 20 -1.84 21.85 17.49
C ASP A 20 -1.58 22.97 16.48
N GLY A 21 -1.13 22.64 15.26
CA GLY A 21 -0.79 23.60 14.21
C GLY A 21 0.52 24.37 14.45
N ARG A 22 1.34 24.00 15.44
CA ARG A 22 2.54 24.75 15.85
C ARG A 22 3.84 24.31 15.17
N MET A 23 3.76 23.31 14.30
CA MET A 23 4.88 22.93 13.43
C MET A 23 4.80 23.72 12.14
N GLY A 24 5.80 24.58 11.91
CA GLY A 24 5.93 25.37 10.69
C GLY A 24 7.22 25.02 9.94
N VAL A 25 7.37 25.56 8.75
CA VAL A 25 8.58 25.49 7.93
C VAL A 25 9.16 26.89 7.75
N PRO A 26 10.47 27.04 7.50
CA PRO A 26 11.03 28.31 7.07
C PRO A 26 10.35 28.82 5.79
N GLU A 27 10.07 30.13 5.75
CA GLU A 27 9.42 30.82 4.62
C GLU A 27 10.15 30.57 3.28
N SER A 28 11.48 30.48 3.31
CA SER A 28 12.31 30.19 2.13
C SER A 28 12.07 28.83 1.48
N LEU A 29 11.54 27.84 2.23
CA LEU A 29 11.18 26.52 1.73
C LEU A 29 9.73 26.45 1.24
N GLU A 30 8.89 27.43 1.58
CA GLU A 30 7.52 27.55 1.06
C GLU A 30 7.47 28.28 -0.28
N GLU A 31 8.32 29.29 -0.47
CA GLU A 31 8.32 30.12 -1.68
C GLU A 31 9.02 29.47 -2.89
N ASN A 32 9.95 28.56 -2.65
CA ASN A 32 10.71 27.88 -3.70
C ASN A 32 10.25 26.43 -3.87
N CYS A 33 9.63 26.13 -5.01
CA CYS A 33 9.27 24.77 -5.43
C CYS A 33 10.36 24.23 -6.37
N PRO A 34 11.24 23.30 -5.93
CA PRO A 34 12.30 22.75 -6.77
C PRO A 34 11.76 22.01 -8.00
N GLU A 35 12.55 21.91 -9.07
CA GLU A 35 12.16 21.20 -10.31
C GLU A 35 11.81 19.73 -10.04
N SER A 36 12.55 19.06 -9.14
CA SER A 36 12.26 17.69 -8.73
C SER A 36 10.85 17.53 -8.15
N LEU A 37 10.37 18.54 -7.43
CA LEU A 37 9.05 18.54 -6.84
C LEU A 37 7.95 18.83 -7.88
N LYS A 38 8.23 19.70 -8.85
CA LYS A 38 7.33 19.92 -10.00
C LYS A 38 7.17 18.64 -10.82
N TYR A 39 8.27 17.93 -11.07
CA TYR A 39 8.24 16.62 -11.71
C TYR A 39 7.36 15.63 -10.93
N LEU A 40 7.58 15.47 -9.62
CA LEU A 40 6.78 14.55 -8.81
C LEU A 40 5.29 14.92 -8.79
N ARG A 41 4.98 16.22 -8.74
CA ARG A 41 3.62 16.72 -8.89
C ARG A 41 2.99 16.21 -10.18
N GLU A 42 3.62 16.47 -11.31
CA GLU A 42 3.11 16.08 -12.62
C GLU A 42 3.00 14.56 -12.75
N TYR A 43 4.02 13.84 -12.29
CA TYR A 43 4.06 12.38 -12.27
C TYR A 43 2.86 11.79 -11.52
N PHE A 44 2.51 12.30 -10.33
CA PHE A 44 1.41 11.74 -9.56
C PHE A 44 0.03 12.27 -9.99
N MET A 45 -0.05 13.48 -10.55
CA MET A 45 -1.31 14.03 -11.09
C MET A 45 -1.86 13.18 -12.24
N LYS A 46 -1.03 12.42 -12.96
CA LYS A 46 -1.47 11.49 -14.02
C LYS A 46 -2.43 10.39 -13.53
N PHE A 47 -2.44 10.11 -12.22
CA PHE A 47 -3.31 9.09 -11.63
C PHE A 47 -4.67 9.63 -11.16
N GLN A 48 -4.90 10.94 -11.23
CA GLN A 48 -6.19 11.51 -10.87
C GLN A 48 -7.24 11.11 -11.92
N ALA A 49 -8.32 10.46 -11.49
CA ALA A 49 -9.38 9.97 -12.37
C ALA A 49 -10.06 11.08 -13.21
N ASN A 50 -10.01 12.34 -12.75
CA ASN A 50 -10.62 13.49 -13.42
C ASN A 50 -9.59 14.36 -14.17
N GLY A 51 -8.34 13.89 -14.32
CA GLY A 51 -7.24 14.67 -14.87
C GLY A 51 -6.81 15.84 -13.97
N PRO A 52 -5.77 16.59 -14.37
CA PRO A 52 -5.36 17.78 -13.64
C PRO A 52 -6.51 18.79 -13.60
N GLN A 53 -7.04 19.07 -12.41
CA GLN A 53 -8.03 20.13 -12.21
C GLN A 53 -7.40 21.48 -12.59
N PRO A 54 -7.97 22.22 -13.55
CA PRO A 54 -7.45 23.53 -13.91
C PRO A 54 -7.71 24.52 -12.76
N GLU A 55 -6.62 25.09 -12.25
CA GLU A 55 -6.54 26.37 -11.53
C GLU A 55 -7.17 26.55 -10.12
N THR A 56 -7.66 25.51 -9.43
CA THR A 56 -8.36 25.74 -8.14
C THR A 56 -7.55 25.65 -6.86
N THR A 57 -6.28 25.24 -6.84
CA THR A 57 -5.55 25.08 -5.56
C THR A 57 -4.35 26.00 -5.42
N LYS A 58 -4.57 27.09 -4.66
CA LYS A 58 -3.56 28.02 -4.12
C LYS A 58 -2.43 27.35 -3.29
N SER A 59 -2.46 26.05 -3.08
CA SER A 59 -1.41 25.31 -2.37
C SER A 59 -1.46 23.85 -2.82
N PHE A 60 -0.59 23.44 -3.73
CA PHE A 60 -0.41 22.03 -4.05
C PHE A 60 0.33 21.34 -2.88
N VAL A 61 -0.30 20.31 -2.30
CA VAL A 61 0.34 19.44 -1.31
C VAL A 61 0.65 18.11 -1.99
N PRO A 62 1.92 17.69 -2.09
CA PRO A 62 2.37 16.46 -2.77
C PRO A 62 2.07 15.19 -1.95
N ARG A 63 0.85 15.10 -1.40
CA ARG A 63 0.32 13.94 -0.70
C ARG A 63 -0.77 13.32 -1.56
N PHE A 64 -0.67 12.02 -1.82
CA PHE A 64 -1.65 11.26 -2.58
C PHE A 64 -2.20 10.14 -1.71
N LEU A 65 -3.51 10.10 -1.52
CA LEU A 65 -4.18 9.01 -0.83
C LEU A 65 -4.81 8.10 -1.88
N VAL A 66 -4.30 6.88 -2.00
CA VAL A 66 -4.77 5.91 -2.99
C VAL A 66 -5.77 4.98 -2.35
N ASP A 67 -7.02 5.09 -2.79
CA ASP A 67 -8.14 4.29 -2.32
C ASP A 67 -8.55 3.29 -3.41
N TYR A 68 -8.47 2.00 -3.06
CA TYR A 68 -9.06 0.94 -3.86
C TYR A 68 -10.44 0.64 -3.28
N ASN A 69 -11.48 1.11 -3.98
CA ASN A 69 -12.89 1.10 -3.57
C ASN A 69 -13.53 -0.30 -3.37
N TYR A 70 -12.74 -1.38 -3.26
CA TYR A 70 -13.25 -2.74 -3.18
C TYR A 70 -12.52 -3.59 -2.14
N PHE A 71 -13.30 -4.42 -1.45
CA PHE A 71 -12.84 -5.51 -0.61
C PHE A 71 -12.08 -6.53 -1.47
N PHE A 72 -10.74 -6.45 -1.50
CA PHE A 72 -9.93 -7.62 -1.85
C PHE A 72 -9.64 -8.42 -0.58
N GLU A 73 -9.30 -9.69 -0.72
CA GLU A 73 -8.89 -10.52 0.41
C GLU A 73 -7.56 -9.97 0.95
N VAL A 74 -7.57 -9.43 2.17
CA VAL A 74 -6.32 -9.27 2.91
C VAL A 74 -5.89 -10.69 3.28
N GLU A 75 -4.75 -11.12 2.78
CA GLU A 75 -4.21 -12.41 3.14
C GLU A 75 -3.62 -12.33 4.55
N GLU A 76 -4.18 -13.10 5.49
CA GLU A 76 -3.66 -13.26 6.82
C GLU A 76 -2.67 -14.43 6.86
N LEU A 77 -1.42 -14.13 7.16
CA LEU A 77 -0.39 -15.12 7.46
C LEU A 77 0.09 -14.90 8.90
N PHE A 78 -0.20 -15.86 9.78
CA PHE A 78 0.21 -15.84 11.18
C PHE A 78 -0.10 -14.51 11.92
N LYS A 79 -1.31 -13.93 11.70
CA LYS A 79 -1.76 -12.63 12.25
C LYS A 79 -1.04 -11.39 11.71
N SER A 80 -0.30 -11.52 10.60
CA SER A 80 0.20 -10.40 9.83
C SER A 80 -0.51 -10.35 8.48
N PHE A 81 -0.64 -9.14 7.96
CA PHE A 81 -1.47 -8.87 6.79
C PHE A 81 -0.60 -8.33 5.65
N TRP A 82 -1.02 -8.60 4.42
CA TRP A 82 -0.52 -7.90 3.24
C TRP A 82 -1.64 -7.74 2.20
N ASN A 83 -1.48 -6.74 1.34
CA ASN A 83 -2.43 -6.42 0.29
C ASN A 83 -1.72 -6.45 -1.05
N SER A 84 -1.99 -7.49 -1.86
CA SER A 84 -1.32 -7.68 -3.15
C SER A 84 -1.61 -6.57 -4.15
N THR A 85 -2.80 -5.96 -4.07
CA THR A 85 -3.18 -4.83 -4.92
C THR A 85 -2.35 -3.60 -4.60
N TYR A 86 -2.21 -3.26 -3.31
CA TYR A 86 -1.35 -2.14 -2.89
C TYR A 86 0.10 -2.41 -3.25
N TYR A 87 0.59 -3.62 -2.95
CA TYR A 87 1.93 -4.07 -3.29
C TYR A 87 2.25 -3.91 -4.78
N ASN A 88 1.39 -4.42 -5.67
CA ASN A 88 1.62 -4.35 -7.11
C ASN A 88 1.64 -2.90 -7.60
N TRP A 89 0.73 -2.07 -7.10
CA TRP A 89 0.68 -0.66 -7.49
C TRP A 89 1.92 0.10 -7.02
N VAL A 90 2.31 -0.06 -5.75
CA VAL A 90 3.49 0.58 -5.17
C VAL A 90 4.75 0.17 -5.92
N MET A 91 4.97 -1.13 -6.13
CA MET A 91 6.15 -1.62 -6.85
C MET A 91 6.20 -1.10 -8.30
N ALA A 92 5.05 -1.02 -8.99
CA ALA A 92 5.01 -0.44 -10.34
C ALA A 92 5.46 1.03 -10.35
N ARG A 93 5.02 1.84 -9.38
CA ARG A 93 5.46 3.25 -9.27
C ARG A 93 6.93 3.38 -8.92
N ILE A 94 7.44 2.50 -8.06
CA ILE A 94 8.85 2.49 -7.69
C ILE A 94 9.71 2.21 -8.91
N LEU A 95 9.38 1.17 -9.69
CA LEU A 95 10.14 0.83 -10.89
C LEU A 95 10.09 1.97 -11.93
N GLU A 96 8.92 2.60 -12.12
CA GLU A 96 8.79 3.78 -12.99
C GLU A 96 9.65 4.96 -12.53
N LEU A 97 9.67 5.27 -11.23
CA LEU A 97 10.45 6.39 -10.69
C LEU A 97 11.95 6.12 -10.77
N LEU A 98 12.40 4.89 -10.53
CA LEU A 98 13.82 4.55 -10.58
C LEU A 98 14.38 4.61 -12.00
N ASP A 99 13.57 4.26 -13.00
CA ASP A 99 13.91 4.31 -14.43
C ASP A 99 13.88 5.74 -15.00
N ASP A 100 13.22 6.69 -14.33
CA ASP A 100 13.12 8.07 -14.79
C ASP A 100 14.30 8.94 -14.29
N PRO A 101 15.16 9.47 -15.20
CA PRO A 101 16.28 10.33 -14.82
C PRO A 101 15.86 11.66 -14.18
N SER A 102 14.60 12.07 -14.37
CA SER A 102 14.04 13.29 -13.79
C SER A 102 13.68 13.11 -12.31
N PHE A 103 13.62 11.86 -11.82
CA PHE A 103 13.43 11.59 -10.42
C PHE A 103 14.73 11.80 -9.62
N THR A 104 14.91 13.03 -9.13
CA THR A 104 16.07 13.45 -8.37
C THR A 104 15.73 13.79 -6.92
N GLN A 105 16.77 13.91 -6.08
CA GLN A 105 16.65 14.52 -4.76
C GLN A 105 16.25 15.99 -4.88
N ILE A 106 15.88 16.58 -3.74
CA ILE A 106 15.43 17.96 -3.60
C ILE A 106 16.39 19.01 -4.18
N ASP A 107 17.69 18.72 -4.19
CA ASP A 107 18.74 19.59 -4.73
C ASP A 107 18.97 19.42 -6.24
N GLY A 108 18.35 18.41 -6.86
CA GLY A 108 18.54 18.07 -8.27
C GLY A 108 19.90 17.45 -8.61
N LEU A 109 20.75 17.17 -7.63
CA LEU A 109 22.14 16.75 -7.87
C LEU A 109 22.32 15.23 -7.88
N GLN A 110 21.45 14.52 -7.17
CA GLN A 110 21.52 13.07 -7.01
C GLN A 110 20.19 12.42 -7.41
N PRO A 111 20.20 11.14 -7.83
CA PRO A 111 18.98 10.39 -8.04
C PRO A 111 18.12 10.33 -6.77
N GLY A 112 16.81 10.42 -6.95
CA GLY A 112 15.83 10.44 -5.85
C GLY A 112 15.82 9.13 -5.05
N THR A 113 15.47 9.24 -3.76
CA THR A 113 15.34 8.09 -2.86
C THR A 113 13.89 7.80 -2.50
N ILE A 114 13.62 6.53 -2.20
CA ILE A 114 12.29 6.00 -1.91
C ILE A 114 12.33 5.26 -0.57
N LEU A 115 11.32 5.48 0.26
CA LEU A 115 11.08 4.72 1.49
C LEU A 115 9.69 4.10 1.46
N ILE A 116 9.62 2.80 1.66
CA ILE A 116 8.36 2.05 1.83
C ILE A 116 8.15 1.78 3.31
N LEU A 117 7.04 2.25 3.85
CA LEU A 117 6.60 2.04 5.22
C LEU A 117 5.40 1.12 5.23
N SER A 118 5.58 -0.08 5.77
CA SER A 118 4.46 -0.98 6.02
C SER A 118 4.06 -0.97 7.50
N LEU A 119 2.76 -1.03 7.78
CA LEU A 119 2.28 -1.26 9.14
C LEU A 119 2.54 -2.69 9.61
N PHE A 120 2.51 -3.66 8.68
CA PHE A 120 2.55 -5.09 8.98
C PHE A 120 3.83 -5.73 8.48
N ARG A 121 4.28 -6.75 9.21
CA ARG A 121 5.54 -7.45 8.94
C ARG A 121 5.50 -8.20 7.60
N GLU A 122 4.39 -8.84 7.28
CA GLU A 122 4.23 -9.61 6.06
C GLU A 122 4.38 -8.71 4.82
N ALA A 123 3.65 -7.59 4.76
CA ALA A 123 3.84 -6.61 3.69
C ALA A 123 5.29 -6.08 3.62
N PHE A 124 5.95 -5.85 4.77
CA PHE A 124 7.38 -5.50 4.78
C PHE A 124 8.26 -6.58 4.13
N GLU A 125 8.08 -7.86 4.48
CA GLU A 125 8.89 -8.94 3.90
C GLU A 125 8.62 -9.08 2.39
N LYS A 126 7.37 -8.90 1.94
CA LYS A 126 7.02 -8.89 0.51
C LYS A 126 7.75 -7.77 -0.24
N TYR A 127 7.67 -6.53 0.24
CA TYR A 127 8.39 -5.42 -0.38
C TYR A 127 9.91 -5.62 -0.35
N ARG A 128 10.46 -6.10 0.78
CA ARG A 128 11.90 -6.36 0.89
C ARG A 128 12.37 -7.40 -0.12
N GLN A 129 11.63 -8.49 -0.29
CA GLN A 129 11.94 -9.52 -1.30
C GLN A 129 11.83 -8.97 -2.72
N ALA A 130 10.79 -8.17 -2.99
CA ALA A 130 10.58 -7.52 -4.29
C ALA A 130 11.72 -6.58 -4.64
N VAL A 131 12.14 -5.72 -3.72
CA VAL A 131 13.27 -4.81 -3.93
C VAL A 131 14.56 -5.60 -4.17
N GLY A 132 14.79 -6.70 -3.45
CA GLY A 132 15.96 -7.55 -3.68
C GLY A 132 15.97 -8.28 -5.03
N LYS A 133 14.79 -8.49 -5.63
CA LYS A 133 14.63 -9.30 -6.85
C LYS A 133 14.41 -8.47 -8.10
N ASP A 134 13.51 -7.50 -8.03
CA ASP A 134 12.94 -6.78 -9.18
C ASP A 134 13.60 -5.40 -9.39
N VAL A 135 14.27 -4.84 -8.37
CA VAL A 135 15.05 -3.59 -8.50
C VAL A 135 16.49 -3.89 -8.91
N ALA A 136 16.99 -3.14 -9.90
CA ALA A 136 18.36 -3.20 -10.40
C ALA A 136 19.37 -2.99 -9.26
N GLU A 137 20.50 -3.70 -9.30
CA GLU A 137 21.43 -3.75 -8.16
C GLU A 137 21.98 -2.37 -7.79
N GLU A 138 22.27 -1.56 -8.79
CA GLU A 138 22.71 -0.17 -8.69
C GLU A 138 21.68 0.76 -8.00
N ASP A 139 20.39 0.45 -8.10
CA ASP A 139 19.30 1.26 -7.57
C ASP A 139 18.79 0.79 -6.21
N ARG A 140 19.16 -0.41 -5.75
CA ARG A 140 18.68 -0.97 -4.47
C ARG A 140 19.01 -0.07 -3.28
N ALA A 141 20.15 0.64 -3.32
CA ALA A 141 20.53 1.59 -2.27
C ALA A 141 19.62 2.83 -2.21
N ARG A 142 18.86 3.11 -3.28
CA ARG A 142 17.88 4.21 -3.35
C ARG A 142 16.52 3.82 -2.76
N VAL A 143 16.27 2.55 -2.47
CA VAL A 143 15.00 2.05 -1.94
C VAL A 143 15.19 1.42 -0.58
N GLU A 144 14.60 2.03 0.44
CA GLU A 144 14.55 1.49 1.79
C GLU A 144 13.16 0.96 2.11
N VAL A 145 13.07 -0.20 2.79
CA VAL A 145 11.81 -0.79 3.25
C VAL A 145 11.87 -0.89 4.77
N ARG A 146 10.85 -0.41 5.46
CA ARG A 146 10.75 -0.46 6.93
C ARG A 146 9.34 -0.78 7.39
N THR A 147 9.25 -1.25 8.64
CA THR A 147 7.97 -1.26 9.37
C THR A 147 7.83 0.04 10.16
N LEU A 148 6.60 0.55 10.33
CA LEU A 148 6.38 1.76 11.13
C LEU A 148 6.89 1.64 12.58
N GLY A 149 6.94 0.44 13.14
CA GLY A 149 7.48 0.22 14.48
C GLY A 149 9.00 0.37 14.58
N THR A 150 9.73 0.35 13.47
CA THR A 150 11.20 0.36 13.43
C THR A 150 11.78 1.56 12.68
N VAL A 151 10.94 2.42 12.12
CA VAL A 151 11.37 3.60 11.36
C VAL A 151 11.77 4.73 12.32
N ALA A 152 13.01 4.68 12.82
CA ALA A 152 13.60 5.77 13.59
C ALA A 152 14.59 6.55 12.71
N GLY A 153 14.26 7.80 12.38
CA GLY A 153 15.16 8.72 11.67
C GLY A 153 15.33 8.48 10.16
N ALA A 154 14.78 7.41 9.58
CA ALA A 154 14.80 7.21 8.14
C ALA A 154 13.89 8.22 7.43
N GLU A 155 14.30 8.65 6.24
CA GLU A 155 13.65 9.69 5.43
C GLU A 155 13.96 9.44 3.95
N ALA A 156 13.07 9.86 3.06
CA ALA A 156 13.29 9.74 1.62
C ALA A 156 12.64 10.89 0.86
N ASP A 157 12.98 11.04 -0.42
CA ASP A 157 12.32 12.01 -1.29
C ASP A 157 10.85 11.66 -1.49
N VAL A 158 10.57 10.38 -1.77
CA VAL A 158 9.22 9.83 -1.89
C VAL A 158 9.00 8.77 -0.83
N VAL A 159 7.87 8.85 -0.12
CA VAL A 159 7.48 7.84 0.86
C VAL A 159 6.18 7.19 0.45
N PHE A 160 6.16 5.85 0.41
CA PHE A 160 4.95 5.05 0.29
C PHE A 160 4.57 4.51 1.65
N VAL A 161 3.38 4.83 2.15
CA VAL A 161 2.82 4.31 3.39
C VAL A 161 1.74 3.30 3.05
N ASP A 162 2.00 2.03 3.35
CA ASP A 162 1.07 0.93 3.13
C ASP A 162 0.30 0.62 4.42
N MET A 163 -0.97 1.04 4.47
CA MET A 163 -1.86 0.78 5.60
C MET A 163 -2.39 -0.66 5.63
N VAL A 164 -2.28 -1.38 4.51
CA VAL A 164 -2.67 -2.79 4.26
C VAL A 164 -4.16 -3.11 4.42
N MET A 165 -4.77 -2.63 5.50
CA MET A 165 -6.10 -3.00 5.99
C MET A 165 -7.22 -2.25 5.27
N TYR A 166 -8.43 -2.81 5.32
CA TYR A 166 -9.64 -2.15 4.81
C TYR A 166 -10.36 -1.33 5.86
N THR A 167 -10.30 -1.78 7.11
CA THR A 167 -10.97 -1.17 8.25
C THR A 167 -9.95 -0.63 9.24
N ALA A 168 -10.34 0.41 9.95
CA ALA A 168 -9.50 0.98 10.98
C ALA A 168 -9.43 0.05 12.20
N SER A 169 -8.33 0.15 12.94
CA SER A 169 -8.14 -0.50 14.23
C SER A 169 -7.39 0.43 15.17
N PRO A 170 -7.38 0.17 16.49
CA PRO A 170 -6.54 0.93 17.42
C PRO A 170 -5.06 0.93 17.02
N HIS A 171 -4.58 -0.15 16.40
CA HIS A 171 -3.21 -0.26 15.93
C HIS A 171 -2.90 0.67 14.74
N THR A 172 -3.81 0.75 13.77
CA THR A 172 -3.63 1.55 12.55
C THR A 172 -3.93 3.04 12.78
N ASN A 173 -4.73 3.38 13.79
CA ASN A 173 -5.07 4.77 14.16
C ASN A 173 -4.17 5.37 15.26
N ASP A 174 -3.13 4.65 15.69
CA ASP A 174 -2.24 5.13 16.74
C ASP A 174 -1.57 6.46 16.33
N PRO A 175 -1.76 7.54 17.11
CA PRO A 175 -1.31 8.88 16.70
C PRO A 175 0.21 8.97 16.56
N LYS A 176 0.98 8.21 17.36
CA LYS A 176 2.45 8.24 17.28
C LYS A 176 2.92 7.59 15.98
N ARG A 177 2.36 6.45 15.60
CA ARG A 177 2.66 5.77 14.34
C ARG A 177 2.29 6.62 13.13
N LEU A 178 1.10 7.23 13.14
CA LEU A 178 0.66 8.11 12.06
C LEU A 178 1.51 9.36 11.95
N CYS A 179 1.87 9.99 13.08
CA CYS A 179 2.79 11.12 13.08
C CYS A 179 4.15 10.74 12.46
N VAL A 180 4.67 9.55 12.81
CA VAL A 180 5.92 9.07 12.23
C VAL A 180 5.78 8.86 10.73
N ALA A 181 4.74 8.15 10.28
CA ALA A 181 4.47 7.89 8.86
C ALA A 181 4.41 9.20 8.06
N LEU A 182 3.63 10.18 8.52
CA LEU A 182 3.33 11.44 7.84
C LEU A 182 4.48 12.47 7.83
N THR A 183 5.63 12.13 8.41
CA THR A 183 6.78 13.04 8.57
C THR A 183 8.09 12.49 7.99
N ARG A 184 8.01 11.41 7.20
CA ARG A 184 9.18 10.78 6.57
C ARG A 184 9.53 11.36 5.20
N ALA A 185 8.54 11.90 4.48
CA ALA A 185 8.73 12.42 3.13
C ALA A 185 9.39 13.79 3.13
N ARG A 186 10.36 13.96 2.22
CA ARG A 186 10.94 15.27 1.90
C ARG A 186 10.14 15.98 0.81
N GLN A 187 9.81 15.27 -0.27
CA GLN A 187 9.18 15.84 -1.45
C GLN A 187 7.75 15.35 -1.68
N ALA A 188 7.48 14.04 -1.63
CA ALA A 188 6.14 13.52 -1.88
C ALA A 188 5.80 12.32 -0.98
N GLU A 189 4.51 12.18 -0.69
CA GLU A 189 3.97 11.11 0.13
C GLU A 189 2.79 10.43 -0.57
N VAL A 190 2.78 9.11 -0.55
CA VAL A 190 1.69 8.30 -1.07
C VAL A 190 1.19 7.38 0.02
N ILE A 191 -0.10 7.46 0.35
CA ILE A 191 -0.73 6.70 1.41
C ILE A 191 -1.72 5.72 0.77
N MET A 192 -1.44 4.43 0.85
CA MET A 192 -2.36 3.37 0.42
C MET A 192 -3.35 3.13 1.55
N MET A 193 -4.59 3.62 1.40
CA MET A 193 -5.58 3.56 2.47
C MET A 193 -7.00 3.41 1.89
N SER A 194 -7.72 2.43 2.41
CA SER A 194 -9.12 2.18 2.08
C SER A 194 -10.04 3.25 2.67
N SER A 195 -11.10 3.62 1.95
CA SER A 195 -12.20 4.44 2.49
C SER A 195 -12.79 3.87 3.78
N GLY A 196 -12.81 2.56 3.96
CA GLY A 196 -13.28 1.92 5.20
C GLY A 196 -12.42 2.24 6.44
N MET A 197 -11.20 2.76 6.26
CA MET A 197 -10.37 3.23 7.37
C MET A 197 -10.63 4.70 7.72
N GLY A 198 -11.03 5.51 6.73
CA GLY A 198 -11.29 6.94 6.89
C GLY A 198 -12.75 7.26 7.20
N ARG A 199 -13.69 6.39 6.82
CA ARG A 199 -15.12 6.58 7.02
C ARG A 199 -15.56 5.86 8.28
N ARG A 200 -16.22 6.60 9.18
CA ARG A 200 -16.81 6.04 10.40
C ARG A 200 -17.94 5.08 10.02
N SER A 201 -17.85 3.82 10.46
CA SER A 201 -19.02 2.96 10.47
C SER A 201 -19.93 3.38 11.64
N GLU A 202 -21.23 3.52 11.42
CA GLU A 202 -22.22 3.79 12.47
C GLU A 202 -22.26 2.69 13.54
N THR A 203 -21.71 1.52 13.25
CA THR A 203 -21.77 0.32 14.10
C THR A 203 -20.50 0.06 14.92
N GLU A 204 -19.48 0.90 14.83
CA GLU A 204 -18.20 0.68 15.53
C GLU A 204 -18.07 1.49 16.82
N ASP A 205 -17.71 0.82 17.91
CA ASP A 205 -17.36 1.43 19.21
C ASP A 205 -16.07 2.27 19.16
N PHE A 206 -15.36 2.21 18.03
CA PHE A 206 -14.07 2.84 17.79
C PHE A 206 -14.20 3.96 16.75
N SER A 207 -13.73 5.16 17.09
CA SER A 207 -13.71 6.31 16.18
C SER A 207 -12.31 6.50 15.61
N PRO A 208 -12.08 6.27 14.31
CA PRO A 208 -10.76 6.42 13.68
C PRO A 208 -10.43 7.89 13.39
N THR A 209 -10.43 8.75 14.41
CA THR A 209 -10.39 10.21 14.24
C THR A 209 -9.22 10.71 13.40
N ASN A 210 -8.03 10.14 13.57
CA ASN A 210 -6.83 10.55 12.84
C ASN A 210 -6.89 10.08 11.38
N LEU A 211 -7.22 8.80 11.15
CA LEU A 211 -7.36 8.25 9.80
C LEU A 211 -8.49 8.94 9.01
N ALA A 212 -9.60 9.27 9.68
CA ALA A 212 -10.68 10.04 9.10
C ALA A 212 -10.24 11.44 8.71
N ALA A 213 -9.49 12.14 9.57
CA ALA A 213 -8.95 13.46 9.24
C ALA A 213 -7.95 13.41 8.08
N ILE A 214 -7.09 12.38 8.01
CA ILE A 214 -6.19 12.15 6.87
C ILE A 214 -7.00 11.94 5.58
N TYR A 215 -8.01 11.08 5.61
CA TYR A 215 -8.85 10.80 4.45
C TYR A 215 -9.60 12.03 3.99
N ASN A 216 -10.34 12.68 4.89
CA ASN A 216 -11.16 13.85 4.58
C ASN A 216 -10.30 15.02 4.09
N GLY A 217 -9.10 15.20 4.66
CA GLY A 217 -8.15 16.21 4.21
C GLY A 217 -7.64 15.99 2.78
N CYS A 218 -7.51 14.73 2.35
CA CYS A 218 -7.15 14.40 0.96
C CYS A 218 -8.36 14.43 0.02
N GLU A 219 -9.55 14.08 0.50
CA GLU A 219 -10.81 14.13 -0.24
C GLU A 219 -11.23 15.59 -0.52
N SER A 220 -11.04 16.50 0.44
CA SER A 220 -11.33 17.93 0.30
C SER A 220 -10.31 18.70 -0.53
N GLY A 221 -9.12 18.13 -0.74
CA GLY A 221 -7.98 18.80 -1.39
C GLY A 221 -7.13 19.68 -0.46
N GLU A 222 -7.46 19.77 0.83
CA GLU A 222 -6.79 20.64 1.79
C GLU A 222 -5.38 20.16 2.15
N HIS A 223 -5.19 18.85 2.26
CA HIS A 223 -3.97 18.24 2.75
C HIS A 223 -3.33 17.24 1.78
N GLY A 224 -3.88 17.10 0.58
CA GLY A 224 -3.42 16.16 -0.43
C GLY A 224 -4.50 15.93 -1.47
N THR A 225 -4.33 14.89 -2.28
CA THR A 225 -5.31 14.46 -3.27
C THR A 225 -5.74 13.02 -3.02
N LEU A 226 -7.05 12.78 -3.00
CA LEU A 226 -7.63 11.44 -3.09
C LEU A 226 -7.58 10.92 -4.53
N VAL A 227 -6.97 9.76 -4.70
CA VAL A 227 -6.89 9.00 -5.95
C VAL A 227 -7.71 7.72 -5.78
N VAL A 228 -8.89 7.69 -6.40
CA VAL A 228 -9.76 6.51 -6.40
C VAL A 228 -9.42 5.63 -7.59
N MET A 229 -8.92 4.42 -7.34
CA MET A 229 -8.52 3.51 -8.41
C MET A 229 -9.74 2.79 -9.00
N PRO A 230 -9.93 2.82 -10.33
CA PRO A 230 -11.02 2.11 -10.98
C PRO A 230 -10.83 0.59 -10.87
N GLN A 231 -11.94 -0.14 -10.89
CA GLN A 231 -11.92 -1.59 -10.81
C GLN A 231 -11.32 -2.20 -12.09
N GLU A 232 -10.33 -3.09 -11.96
CA GLU A 232 -10.00 -3.98 -13.08
C GLU A 232 -11.17 -4.97 -13.27
N PRO A 233 -11.66 -5.15 -14.51
CA PRO A 233 -12.76 -6.08 -14.77
C PRO A 233 -12.33 -7.49 -14.33
N LYS A 234 -13.11 -8.10 -13.42
CA LYS A 234 -12.86 -9.48 -12.98
C LYS A 234 -12.74 -10.38 -14.20
N LYS A 235 -11.55 -10.96 -14.44
CA LYS A 235 -11.40 -12.08 -15.37
C LYS A 235 -12.35 -13.17 -14.89
N LYS A 236 -13.41 -13.46 -15.66
CA LYS A 236 -14.33 -14.57 -15.37
C LYS A 236 -13.47 -15.81 -15.18
N LYS A 237 -13.48 -16.40 -13.98
CA LYS A 237 -12.95 -17.76 -13.76
C LYS A 237 -13.64 -18.63 -14.81
N GLN A 238 -12.88 -19.18 -15.75
CA GLN A 238 -13.39 -20.24 -16.61
C GLN A 238 -13.79 -21.39 -15.67
N GLU A 239 -15.08 -21.68 -15.60
CA GLU A 239 -15.55 -22.90 -14.94
C GLU A 239 -14.83 -24.10 -15.57
N PRO A 240 -14.30 -25.03 -14.77
CA PRO A 240 -13.77 -26.27 -15.31
C PRO A 240 -14.92 -27.03 -15.98
N GLN A 241 -14.89 -27.10 -17.31
CA GLN A 241 -15.73 -28.00 -18.09
C GLN A 241 -15.34 -29.44 -17.73
N ASN A 242 -16.02 -30.02 -16.75
CA ASN A 242 -15.97 -31.46 -16.54
C ASN A 242 -17.38 -32.01 -16.23
N LYS A 243 -18.19 -32.09 -17.29
CA LYS A 243 -19.36 -32.96 -17.34
C LYS A 243 -19.42 -33.55 -18.75
N GLU A 244 -18.93 -34.80 -18.88
CA GLU A 244 -19.54 -35.88 -19.69
C GLU A 244 -18.52 -37.00 -19.95
N ARG A 245 -18.27 -37.86 -18.95
CA ARG A 245 -17.84 -39.25 -19.20
C ARG A 245 -18.35 -40.19 -18.10
N ARG A 246 -19.67 -40.37 -18.02
CA ARG A 246 -20.29 -41.53 -17.37
C ARG A 246 -21.61 -41.89 -18.06
N LYS A 247 -21.52 -42.46 -19.27
CA LYS A 247 -22.54 -43.36 -19.82
C LYS A 247 -21.85 -44.34 -20.76
N THR A 248 -21.59 -45.55 -20.26
CA THR A 248 -21.69 -46.84 -20.96
C THR A 248 -21.08 -47.90 -20.05
N PHE A 249 -21.92 -48.76 -19.48
CA PHE A 249 -21.80 -50.22 -19.45
C PHE A 249 -22.65 -50.75 -18.30
N GLY A 250 -23.87 -51.15 -18.63
CA GLY A 250 -24.73 -51.96 -17.81
C GLY A 250 -25.33 -53.07 -18.69
N LYS A 251 -25.44 -54.26 -18.10
CA LYS A 251 -25.86 -55.57 -18.64
C LYS A 251 -24.70 -56.41 -19.19
N ASN A 252 -24.58 -57.70 -18.89
CA ASN A 252 -25.26 -58.65 -18.00
C ASN A 252 -24.33 -59.89 -17.97
N ILE A 253 -24.45 -60.74 -16.94
CA ILE A 253 -24.66 -62.20 -17.03
C ILE A 253 -24.13 -62.91 -15.75
N THR A 254 -25.03 -63.72 -15.23
CA THR A 254 -25.04 -64.66 -14.11
C THR A 254 -24.04 -65.81 -14.27
N ASP A 255 -23.47 -66.30 -13.17
CA ASP A 255 -23.49 -67.71 -12.70
C ASP A 255 -22.36 -68.01 -11.69
N GLN A 256 -22.72 -68.70 -10.59
CA GLN A 256 -21.82 -69.22 -9.54
C GLN A 256 -21.13 -70.54 -9.99
N PRO A 257 -20.41 -71.35 -9.16
CA PRO A 257 -19.96 -71.24 -7.75
C PRO A 257 -18.51 -71.70 -7.43
N GLU A 258 -18.14 -71.54 -6.14
CA GLU A 258 -17.19 -72.32 -5.31
C GLU A 258 -15.69 -72.47 -5.69
N VAL A 259 -14.79 -72.21 -4.71
CA VAL A 259 -13.97 -73.19 -3.97
C VAL A 259 -12.83 -72.48 -3.20
N VAL A 260 -12.90 -72.58 -1.87
CA VAL A 260 -11.87 -72.82 -0.83
C VAL A 260 -10.37 -72.56 -1.13
N LYS A 261 -9.69 -71.80 -0.24
CA LYS A 261 -8.45 -72.12 0.53
C LYS A 261 -7.75 -70.84 1.05
N THR A 262 -7.81 -70.53 2.35
CA THR A 262 -6.78 -70.75 3.41
C THR A 262 -5.44 -70.01 3.23
N SER A 263 -5.14 -69.06 4.13
CA SER A 263 -3.82 -68.88 4.78
C SER A 263 -3.94 -67.83 5.91
N THR A 264 -4.04 -68.25 7.17
CA THR A 264 -2.97 -68.26 8.19
C THR A 264 -2.50 -66.87 8.65
N ASP A 265 -3.03 -66.49 9.82
CA ASP A 265 -2.33 -65.66 10.80
C ASP A 265 -1.18 -66.47 11.42
N GLN A 266 -0.04 -65.82 11.61
CA GLN A 266 0.94 -66.24 12.61
C GLN A 266 1.68 -65.02 13.16
N GLU A 267 1.51 -64.83 14.46
CA GLU A 267 2.25 -63.92 15.32
C GLU A 267 3.67 -64.45 15.64
N ALA A 268 4.51 -63.49 16.05
CA ALA A 268 5.49 -63.57 17.14
C ALA A 268 6.99 -63.83 16.85
N ASN A 269 7.78 -63.03 17.59
CA ASN A 269 9.22 -63.06 17.92
C ASN A 269 10.15 -62.52 16.81
N ASP A 270 10.96 -61.48 17.02
CA ASP A 270 11.79 -61.12 18.19
C ASP A 270 11.74 -59.63 18.61
#